data_AF-A0A9D6K9H2-F1
#
_entry.id   AF-A0A9D6K9H2-F1
#
_cell.length_a   1.000
_cell.length_b   1.000
_cell.length_c   1.000
_cell.angle_alpha   90.00
_cell.angle_beta   90.00
_cell.angle_gamma   90.00
#
_symmetry.space_group_name_H-M   'P 1'
#
loop_
_entity.id
_entity.type
_entity.pdbx_description
1 polymer ?
#
loop_
_entity_poly.entity_id
_entity_poly.type
_entity_poly.pdbx_seq_one_letter_code
_entity_poly.pdbx_strand_id
1 'polypeptide(L)' 'MKCLKCGAENDPDVSWCIKCLTEIPSNQPRYLLCPECRHKNDPTAFHCEVCHEGLRPGQAE' A
#
# COMPACT_ATOMS: atom_id res chain seq x y z
N MET A 1 -7.94 -5.55 -12.56
CA MET A 1 -9.05 -5.77 -11.60
C MET A 1 -9.80 -4.48 -11.26
N LYS A 2 -11.13 -4.54 -11.15
CA LYS A 2 -11.98 -3.37 -10.86
C LYS A 2 -12.05 -3.10 -9.36
N CYS A 3 -11.80 -1.87 -8.93
CA CYS A 3 -11.97 -1.46 -7.54
C CYS A 3 -13.45 -1.50 -7.15
N LEU A 4 -13.78 -2.22 -6.07
CA LEU A 4 -15.16 -2.34 -5.60
C LEU A 4 -15.72 -1.03 -5.02
N LYS A 5 -14.86 -0.12 -4.58
CA LYS A 5 -15.28 1.16 -3.98
C LYS A 5 -15.53 2.26 -5.01
N CYS A 6 -14.62 2.47 -5.96
CA CYS A 6 -14.71 3.59 -6.91
C CYS A 6 -14.89 3.17 -8.37
N GLY A 7 -14.88 1.87 -8.66
CA GLY A 7 -15.07 1.35 -10.01
C GLY A 7 -13.88 1.53 -10.96
N ALA A 8 -12.76 2.12 -10.51
CA ALA A 8 -11.56 2.26 -11.34
C ALA A 8 -10.98 0.90 -11.74
N GLU A 9 -10.42 0.82 -12.93
CA GLU A 9 -9.64 -0.32 -13.38
C GLU A 9 -8.21 -0.20 -12.84
N ASN A 10 -7.72 -1.28 -12.24
CA ASN A 10 -6.39 -1.34 -11.64
C ASN A 10 -5.67 -2.56 -12.18
N ASP A 11 -4.34 -2.56 -12.12
CA ASP A 11 -3.56 -3.75 -12.41
C ASP A 11 -3.86 -4.88 -11.38
N PRO A 12 -3.88 -6.17 -11.75
CA PRO A 12 -4.06 -7.25 -10.77
C PRO A 12 -2.95 -7.33 -9.70
N ASP A 13 -1.76 -6.78 -9.96
CA ASP A 13 -0.62 -6.83 -9.05
C ASP A 13 -0.60 -5.65 -8.07
N VAL A 14 -1.48 -4.64 -8.24
CA VAL A 14 -1.53 -3.52 -7.29
C VAL A 14 -2.29 -3.88 -6.02
N SER A 15 -1.73 -3.41 -4.90
CA SER A 15 -2.35 -3.64 -3.58
C SER A 15 -3.41 -2.62 -3.21
N TRP A 16 -3.40 -1.46 -3.88
CA TRP A 16 -4.32 -0.37 -3.65
C TRP A 16 -4.88 0.14 -4.95
N CYS A 17 -6.10 0.68 -4.88
CA CYS A 17 -6.68 1.35 -6.01
C CYS A 17 -5.90 2.62 -6.35
N ILE A 18 -5.51 2.77 -7.62
CA ILE A 18 -4.74 3.92 -8.12
C ILE A 18 -5.49 5.26 -7.94
N LYS A 19 -6.81 5.22 -7.79
CA LYS A 19 -7.66 6.41 -7.75
C LYS A 19 -8.13 6.78 -6.35
N CYS A 20 -8.56 5.80 -5.56
CA CYS A 20 -9.18 6.04 -4.25
C CYS A 20 -8.41 5.43 -3.09
N LEU A 21 -7.23 4.85 -3.36
CA LEU A 21 -6.30 4.25 -2.40
C LEU A 21 -6.93 3.17 -1.51
N THR A 22 -8.10 2.66 -1.90
CA THR A 22 -8.76 1.57 -1.20
C THR A 22 -8.01 0.30 -1.48
N GLU A 23 -7.74 -0.44 -0.42
CA GLU A 23 -7.08 -1.73 -0.52
C GLU A 23 -7.90 -2.66 -1.41
N ILE A 24 -7.21 -3.32 -2.33
CA ILE A 24 -7.80 -4.33 -3.17
C ILE A 24 -7.38 -5.69 -2.62
N PRO A 25 -8.30 -6.58 -2.23
CA PRO A 25 -7.92 -7.87 -1.64
C PRO A 25 -7.09 -8.70 -2.63
N SER A 26 -5.89 -9.12 -2.20
CA SER A 26 -5.08 -10.12 -2.90
C SER A 26 -4.68 -11.21 -1.92
N ASN A 27 -4.53 -12.42 -2.44
CA ASN A 27 -4.23 -13.62 -1.68
C ASN A 27 -2.73 -13.82 -1.42
N GLN A 28 -1.88 -12.84 -1.77
CA GLN A 28 -0.45 -12.90 -1.48
C GLN A 28 -0.14 -12.28 -0.11
N PRO A 29 0.82 -12.82 0.66
CA PRO A 29 1.27 -12.20 1.90
C PRO A 29 1.85 -10.82 1.58
N ARG A 30 1.14 -9.77 1.97
CA ARG A 30 1.54 -8.39 1.73
C ARG A 30 2.40 -7.91 2.88
N TYR A 31 3.59 -7.42 2.56
CA TYR A 31 4.41 -6.61 3.44
C TYR A 31 4.79 -5.34 2.70
N LEU A 32 4.92 -4.25 3.43
CA LEU A 32 5.35 -2.97 2.87
C LEU A 32 6.85 -2.77 3.17
N LEU A 33 7.65 -2.70 2.12
CA LEU A 33 9.08 -2.43 2.25
C LEU A 33 9.31 -0.94 2.50
N CYS A 34 9.95 -0.61 3.61
CA CYS A 34 10.35 0.76 3.88
C CYS A 34 11.31 1.27 2.77
N PRO A 35 11.08 2.46 2.20
CA PRO A 35 11.95 3.00 1.16
C PRO A 35 13.38 3.28 1.67
N GLU A 36 13.53 3.62 2.94
CA GLU A 36 14.82 4.00 3.53
C GLU A 36 15.60 2.79 4.05
N CYS A 37 15.01 1.99 4.94
CA CYS A 37 15.73 0.89 5.61
C CYS A 37 15.42 -0.50 5.02
N ARG A 38 14.50 -0.60 4.05
CA ARG A 38 14.03 -1.85 3.43
C ARG A 38 13.46 -2.87 4.40
N HIS A 39 13.12 -2.45 5.61
CA HIS A 39 12.42 -3.29 6.59
C HIS A 39 11.04 -3.67 6.06
N LYS A 40 10.59 -4.90 6.38
CA LYS A 40 9.25 -5.38 6.03
C LYS A 40 8.28 -4.96 7.14
N ASN A 41 7.33 -4.11 6.78
CA ASN A 41 6.32 -3.62 7.70
C ASN A 41 4.97 -4.27 7.40
N ASP A 42 4.08 -4.21 8.38
CA ASP A 42 2.67 -4.54 8.18
C ASP A 42 2.09 -3.71 7.00
N PRO A 43 1.31 -4.31 6.10
CA PRO A 43 0.76 -3.61 4.94
C PRO A 43 -0.21 -2.47 5.32
N THR A 44 -0.69 -2.45 6.56
CA THR A 44 -1.51 -1.38 7.13
C THR A 44 -0.70 -0.32 7.88
N ALA A 45 0.61 -0.47 8.02
CA ALA A 45 1.46 0.51 8.68
C ALA A 45 1.48 1.86 7.92
N PHE A 46 1.56 2.95 8.67
CA PHE A 46 1.71 4.32 8.13
C PHE A 46 3.17 4.79 8.17
N HIS A 47 3.93 4.30 9.14
CA HIS A 47 5.34 4.62 9.37
C HIS A 47 6.14 3.32 9.55
N CYS A 48 7.42 3.35 9.22
CA CYS A 48 8.30 2.22 9.46
C CYS A 48 8.45 1.97 10.95
N GLU A 49 8.29 0.73 11.40
CA GLU A 49 8.49 0.41 12.82
C GLU A 49 9.95 0.54 13.29
N VAL A 50 10.90 0.58 12.33
CA VAL A 50 12.34 0.66 12.59
C VAL A 50 12.85 2.09 12.49
N CYS A 51 12.62 2.76 11.36
CA CYS A 51 13.17 4.09 11.09
C CYS A 51 12.13 5.22 11.11
N HIS A 52 10.86 4.90 11.38
CA HIS A 52 9.74 5.85 11.45
C HIS A 52 9.43 6.62 10.16
N GLU A 53 10.09 6.29 9.04
CA GLU A 53 9.81 6.87 7.72
C GLU A 53 8.37 6.61 7.25
N GLY A 54 7.78 7.57 6.53
CA GLY A 54 6.47 7.42 5.92
C GLY A 54 6.44 6.28 4.90
N LEU A 55 5.56 5.30 5.11
CA LEU A 55 5.49 4.11 4.27
C LEU A 55 4.55 4.26 3.07
N ARG A 56 3.67 5.27 3.08
CA ARG A 56 2.59 5.41 2.11
C ARG A 56 2.88 6.54 1.12
N PRO A 57 2.84 6.31 -0.20
CA PRO A 57 2.84 7.39 -1.17
C PRO A 57 1.60 8.27 -0.98
N GLY A 58 1.78 9.57 -0.75
CA GLY A 58 0.69 10.56 -0.73
C GLY A 58 0.15 10.97 0.64
N GLN A 59 0.87 10.74 1.75
CA GLN A 59 0.55 11.34 3.07
C GLN A 59 1.66 12.22 3.65
N ALA A 60 2.74 12.42 2.92
CA ALA A 60 3.62 13.57 3.13
C ALA A 60 3.10 14.70 2.25
N GLU A 61 2.17 15.50 2.79
CA GLU A 61 2.09 16.92 2.46
C GLU A 61 2.93 17.69 3.47
#